data_AF-A0A943GUM8-F1
#
_entry.id   AF-A0A943GUM8-F1
#
_cell.length_a   1.000
_cell.length_b   1.000
_cell.length_c   1.000
_cell.angle_alpha   90.00
_cell.angle_beta   90.00
_cell.angle_gamma   90.00
#
_symmetry.space_group_name_H-M   'P 1'
#
loop_
_entity.id
_entity.type
_entity.pdbx_description
1 polymer ?
#
loop_
_entity_poly.entity_id
_entity_poly.type
_entity_poly.pdbx_seq_one_letter_code
_entity_poly.pdbx_strand_id
1 'polypeptide(L)'
;MKKKTKIIIGCAVLALVIIAAAITGIKITDLQRQNTFVDQVNKLSQIVDAEYISDIDRDEFNTFIDSRVCKGKYAKLENAVKSYYKDLYEIQFKSEDAITNSAYDKMLLSDNLISDGPDFENSCAELATLLQTLQDCSVQYSELITAEKAKSYFDETKLSAKYETLFNDSVSVASSETENIYLTSLENSEKSVSAVSGVIDYLAQTKNEWSVEGDKLVFNTKDAAEKYNEAVSALGDAQSNK
;
A
#
# COMPACT_ATOMS: atom_id res chain seq x y z
N MET A 1 -17.41 6.13 1.69
CA MET A 1 -16.34 6.92 1.03
C MET A 1 -15.07 6.10 1.09
N LYS A 2 -14.61 5.62 -0.06
CA LYS A 2 -13.29 4.97 -0.17
C LYS A 2 -12.20 5.95 0.29
N LYS A 3 -11.41 5.53 1.27
CA LYS A 3 -10.27 6.32 1.73
C LYS A 3 -9.10 6.06 0.79
N LYS A 4 -8.40 7.12 0.40
CA LYS A 4 -7.15 6.99 -0.35
C LYS A 4 -6.06 6.44 0.57
N THR A 5 -5.28 5.48 0.08
CA THR A 5 -4.17 4.89 0.86
C THR A 5 -3.00 5.87 0.91
N LYS A 6 -2.60 6.30 2.11
CA LYS A 6 -1.49 7.24 2.31
C LYS A 6 -0.13 6.58 2.00
N ILE A 7 0.80 7.37 1.47
CA ILE A 7 2.20 6.98 1.21
C ILE A 7 3.05 7.30 2.45
N ILE A 8 4.01 6.44 2.80
CA ILE A 8 5.10 6.87 3.70
C ILE A 8 6.51 6.46 3.25
N ILE A 9 6.68 5.37 2.51
CA ILE A 9 8.03 4.94 2.14
C ILE A 9 8.43 5.61 0.83
N GLY A 10 8.65 6.93 0.90
CA GLY A 10 9.35 7.65 -0.14
C GLY A 10 10.80 7.17 -0.22
N CYS A 11 11.34 7.05 -1.43
CA CYS A 11 12.76 6.73 -1.60
C CYS A 11 13.62 7.77 -0.90
N ALA A 12 14.67 7.34 -0.20
CA ALA A 12 15.56 8.27 0.49
C ALA A 12 16.23 9.21 -0.52
N VAL A 13 16.06 10.52 -0.33
CA VAL A 13 16.75 11.52 -1.14
C VAL A 13 18.22 11.51 -0.76
N LEU A 14 19.08 11.13 -1.70
CA LEU A 14 20.53 11.12 -1.52
C LEU A 14 21.11 12.49 -1.88
N ALA A 15 21.52 13.25 -0.86
CA ALA A 15 22.30 14.48 -1.05
C ALA A 15 23.81 14.16 -1.11
N LEU A 16 24.44 14.34 -2.28
CA LEU A 16 25.90 14.30 -2.40
C LEU A 16 26.48 15.70 -2.65
N VAL A 17 27.38 16.13 -1.76
CA VAL A 17 28.25 17.29 -1.97
C VAL A 17 29.50 16.83 -2.74
N ILE A 18 29.69 17.36 -3.95
CA ILE A 18 30.90 17.14 -4.75
C ILE A 18 32.06 17.88 -4.08
N ILE A 19 32.72 17.27 -3.10
CA ILE A 19 34.00 17.78 -2.60
C ILE A 19 35.06 17.42 -3.65
N ALA A 20 35.39 18.42 -4.46
CA ALA A 20 36.54 18.57 -5.34
C ALA A 20 37.36 17.30 -5.61
N ALA A 21 37.28 16.79 -6.85
CA ALA A 21 38.08 15.70 -7.42
C ALA A 21 39.60 15.97 -7.47
N ALA A 22 40.14 16.87 -6.65
CA ALA A 22 41.51 17.36 -6.74
C ALA A 22 42.50 16.77 -5.71
N ILE A 23 42.08 15.97 -4.72
CA ILE A 23 42.99 15.67 -3.58
C ILE A 23 43.33 14.18 -3.35
N THR A 24 42.55 13.18 -3.79
CA THR A 24 42.88 11.78 -3.44
C THR A 24 42.45 10.75 -4.48
N GLY A 25 43.26 10.48 -5.51
CA GLY A 25 43.33 9.18 -6.24
C GLY A 25 42.08 8.54 -6.87
N ILE A 26 40.87 9.09 -6.70
CA ILE A 26 39.62 8.57 -7.25
C ILE A 26 39.54 9.00 -8.72
N LYS A 27 39.41 8.02 -9.62
CA LYS A 27 39.24 8.28 -11.05
C LYS A 27 37.92 9.05 -11.26
N ILE A 28 37.97 10.16 -11.99
CA ILE A 28 36.81 11.01 -12.35
C ILE A 28 35.62 10.16 -12.87
N THR A 29 35.91 9.07 -13.57
CA THR A 29 34.90 8.14 -14.09
C THR A 29 34.09 7.38 -13.03
N ASP A 30 34.66 7.12 -11.85
CA ASP A 30 33.94 6.43 -10.76
C ASP A 30 32.97 7.40 -10.08
N LEU A 31 33.40 8.65 -9.87
CA LEU A 31 32.55 9.73 -9.34
C LEU A 31 31.35 10.01 -10.26
N GLN A 32 31.58 10.09 -11.57
CA GLN A 32 30.49 10.27 -12.53
C GLN A 32 29.45 9.14 -12.47
N ARG A 33 29.89 7.88 -12.31
CA ARG A 33 28.99 6.73 -12.21
C ARG A 33 28.20 6.72 -10.90
N GLN A 34 28.84 7.12 -9.79
CA GLN A 34 28.15 7.29 -8.52
C GLN A 34 27.08 8.37 -8.60
N ASN A 35 27.40 9.52 -9.22
CA ASN A 35 26.43 10.59 -9.41
C ASN A 35 25.24 10.13 -10.26
N THR A 36 25.49 9.40 -11.36
CA THR A 36 24.39 8.83 -12.16
C THR A 36 23.48 7.92 -11.34
N PHE A 37 24.05 7.10 -10.45
CA PHE A 37 23.26 6.26 -9.55
C PHE A 37 22.41 7.10 -8.58
N VAL A 38 23.01 8.11 -7.95
CA VAL A 38 22.29 9.03 -7.06
C VAL A 38 21.18 9.79 -7.78
N ASP A 39 21.41 10.21 -9.02
CA ASP A 39 20.37 10.84 -9.84
C ASP A 39 19.19 9.88 -10.10
N GLN A 40 19.45 8.58 -10.28
CA GLN A 40 18.37 7.59 -10.39
C GLN A 40 17.58 7.47 -9.08
N VAL A 41 18.24 7.40 -7.92
CA VAL A 41 17.57 7.29 -6.62
C VAL A 41 16.72 8.54 -6.35
N ASN A 42 17.26 9.74 -6.62
CA ASN A 42 16.54 11.00 -6.46
C ASN A 42 15.36 11.13 -7.41
N LYS A 43 15.51 10.67 -8.67
CA LYS A 43 14.40 10.65 -9.63
C LYS A 43 13.29 9.69 -9.17
N LEU A 44 13.65 8.52 -8.66
CA LEU A 44 12.67 7.58 -8.11
C LEU A 44 11.91 8.22 -6.95
N SER A 45 12.61 8.88 -6.03
CA SER A 45 12.02 9.62 -4.90
C SER A 45 11.00 10.65 -5.39
N GLN A 46 11.31 11.41 -6.44
CA GLN A 46 10.39 12.40 -7.03
C GLN A 46 9.16 11.77 -7.69
N ILE A 47 9.31 10.64 -8.39
CA ILE A 47 8.18 9.94 -9.04
C ILE A 47 7.15 9.48 -8.01
N VAL A 48 7.62 9.08 -6.84
CA VAL A 48 6.78 8.55 -5.77
C VAL A 48 6.49 9.56 -4.65
N ASP A 49 6.87 10.82 -4.86
CA ASP A 49 6.60 11.95 -3.95
C ASP A 49 5.14 12.39 -4.10
N ALA A 50 4.24 11.58 -3.54
CA ALA A 50 2.82 11.84 -3.52
C ALA A 50 2.26 11.61 -2.11
N GLU A 51 1.13 12.24 -1.79
CA GLU A 51 0.44 12.03 -0.52
C GLU A 51 -0.27 10.67 -0.48
N TYR A 52 -0.81 10.23 -1.63
CA TYR A 52 -1.62 9.01 -1.77
C TYR A 52 -1.13 8.11 -2.91
N ILE A 53 -1.26 6.80 -2.73
CA ILE A 53 -0.86 5.78 -3.73
C ILE A 53 -1.59 5.95 -5.06
N SER A 54 -2.86 6.34 -5.01
CA SER A 54 -3.67 6.64 -6.20
C SER A 54 -3.17 7.83 -7.02
N ASP A 55 -2.34 8.70 -6.42
CA ASP A 55 -1.84 9.91 -7.07
C ASP A 55 -0.46 9.70 -7.73
N ILE A 56 0.15 8.52 -7.58
CA ILE A 56 1.39 8.15 -8.28
C ILE A 56 1.08 7.89 -9.76
N ASP A 57 1.85 8.51 -10.66
CA ASP A 57 1.85 8.15 -12.07
C ASP A 57 2.49 6.76 -12.25
N ARG A 58 1.65 5.73 -12.38
CA ARG A 58 2.08 4.34 -12.53
C ARG A 58 2.81 4.08 -13.84
N ASP A 59 2.48 4.82 -14.91
CA ASP A 59 3.15 4.65 -16.20
C ASP A 59 4.56 5.24 -16.14
N GLU A 60 4.73 6.40 -15.50
CA GLU A 60 6.05 6.97 -15.23
C GLU A 60 6.87 6.07 -14.30
N PHE A 61 6.27 5.57 -13.21
CA PHE A 61 6.92 4.65 -12.28
C PHE A 61 7.41 3.37 -12.97
N ASN A 62 6.53 2.68 -13.69
CA ASN A 62 6.87 1.43 -14.38
C ASN A 62 7.95 1.65 -15.45
N THR A 63 7.81 2.73 -16.24
CA THR A 63 8.82 3.11 -17.23
C THR A 63 10.17 3.37 -16.58
N PHE A 64 10.20 4.05 -15.44
CA PHE A 64 11.43 4.34 -14.73
C PHE A 64 12.06 3.09 -14.10
N ILE A 65 11.27 2.25 -13.43
CA ILE A 65 11.72 1.01 -12.78
C ILE A 65 12.27 0.00 -13.78
N ASP A 66 11.67 -0.13 -14.97
CA ASP A 66 12.15 -1.07 -16.00
C ASP A 66 13.35 -0.51 -16.80
N SER A 67 13.64 0.79 -16.67
CA SER A 67 14.79 1.42 -17.31
C SER A 67 16.10 1.14 -16.56
N ARG A 68 17.23 1.25 -17.27
CA ARG A 68 18.58 1.17 -16.68
C ARG A 68 19.53 2.17 -17.30
N VAL A 69 20.14 3.02 -16.46
CA VAL A 69 21.04 4.10 -16.92
C VAL A 69 22.50 3.87 -16.50
N CYS A 70 22.72 3.30 -15.31
CA CYS A 70 24.04 3.04 -14.76
C CYS A 70 24.79 1.95 -15.52
N LYS A 71 26.12 1.95 -15.37
CA LYS A 71 27.03 0.99 -16.01
C LYS A 71 27.91 0.26 -14.98
N GLY A 72 28.32 -0.96 -15.31
CA GLY A 72 29.24 -1.75 -14.48
C GLY A 72 28.65 -2.08 -13.11
N LYS A 73 29.41 -1.86 -12.03
CA LYS A 73 28.98 -2.16 -10.66
C LYS A 73 27.75 -1.35 -10.24
N TYR A 74 27.64 -0.09 -10.66
CA TYR A 74 26.49 0.75 -10.38
C TYR A 74 25.23 0.30 -11.14
N ALA A 75 25.35 -0.41 -12.27
CA ALA A 75 24.20 -1.02 -12.95
C ALA A 75 23.56 -2.14 -12.11
N LYS A 76 24.39 -2.94 -11.42
CA LYS A 76 23.90 -3.96 -10.50
C LYS A 76 23.22 -3.33 -9.28
N LEU A 77 23.80 -2.24 -8.77
CA LEU A 77 23.24 -1.51 -7.64
C LEU A 77 21.89 -0.84 -7.99
N GLU A 78 21.81 -0.18 -9.15
CA GLU A 78 20.55 0.39 -9.67
C GLU A 78 19.47 -0.67 -9.79
N ASN A 79 19.80 -1.84 -10.38
CA ASN A 79 18.85 -2.94 -10.49
C ASN A 79 18.37 -3.41 -9.10
N ALA A 80 19.27 -3.58 -8.12
CA ALA A 80 18.87 -4.01 -6.79
C ALA A 80 17.90 -3.02 -6.11
N VAL A 81 18.19 -1.72 -6.20
CA VAL A 81 17.30 -0.68 -5.66
C VAL A 81 15.96 -0.68 -6.39
N LYS A 82 15.96 -0.73 -7.73
CA LYS A 82 14.72 -0.74 -8.52
C LYS A 82 13.90 -2.01 -8.29
N SER A 83 14.53 -3.17 -8.15
CA SER A 83 13.84 -4.43 -7.81
C SER A 83 13.18 -4.35 -6.43
N TYR A 84 13.87 -3.81 -5.43
CA TYR A 84 13.28 -3.60 -4.10
C TYR A 84 12.04 -2.71 -4.17
N TYR A 85 12.13 -1.56 -4.85
CA TYR A 85 11.00 -0.64 -4.97
C TYR A 85 9.88 -1.17 -5.87
N LYS A 86 10.21 -1.96 -6.90
CA LYS A 86 9.22 -2.64 -7.73
C LYS A 86 8.30 -3.51 -6.87
N ASP A 87 8.88 -4.42 -6.11
CA ASP A 87 8.11 -5.36 -5.28
C ASP A 87 7.32 -4.61 -4.19
N LEU A 88 7.92 -3.55 -3.61
CA LEU A 88 7.27 -2.72 -2.59
C LEU A 88 6.02 -2.00 -3.13
N TYR A 89 6.12 -1.34 -4.29
CA TYR A 89 5.00 -0.61 -4.89
C TYR A 89 3.99 -1.52 -5.58
N GLU A 90 4.38 -2.69 -6.09
CA GLU A 90 3.44 -3.69 -6.60
C GLU A 90 2.42 -4.11 -5.52
N ILE A 91 2.86 -4.28 -4.28
CA ILE A 91 1.97 -4.57 -3.15
C ILE A 91 1.04 -3.39 -2.85
N GLN A 92 1.57 -2.16 -2.85
CA GLN A 92 0.77 -0.97 -2.56
C GLN A 92 -0.27 -0.69 -3.66
N PHE A 93 0.09 -0.87 -4.94
CA PHE A 93 -0.86 -0.75 -6.04
C PHE A 93 -1.92 -1.85 -6.00
N LYS A 94 -1.55 -3.08 -5.64
CA LYS A 94 -2.49 -4.19 -5.48
C LYS A 94 -3.56 -3.89 -4.41
N SER A 95 -3.16 -3.37 -3.25
CA SER A 95 -4.11 -3.03 -2.18
C SER A 95 -4.99 -1.84 -2.56
N GLU A 96 -4.42 -0.78 -3.16
CA GLU A 96 -5.17 0.37 -3.65
C GLU A 96 -6.20 -0.04 -4.73
N ASP A 97 -5.82 -0.92 -5.67
CA ASP A 97 -6.71 -1.41 -6.71
C ASP A 97 -7.83 -2.27 -6.13
N ALA A 98 -7.54 -3.13 -5.14
CA ALA A 98 -8.55 -3.94 -4.48
C ALA A 98 -9.61 -3.06 -3.80
N ILE A 99 -9.18 -2.04 -3.04
CA ILE A 99 -10.08 -1.09 -2.38
C ILE A 99 -10.87 -0.29 -3.43
N THR A 100 -10.18 0.27 -4.42
CA THR A 100 -10.76 1.14 -5.44
C THR A 100 -11.76 0.41 -6.34
N ASN A 101 -11.53 -0.86 -6.64
CA ASN A 101 -12.41 -1.63 -7.54
C ASN A 101 -13.55 -2.34 -6.80
N SER A 102 -13.47 -2.50 -5.49
CA SER A 102 -14.56 -3.09 -4.69
C SER A 102 -15.80 -2.18 -4.57
N ALA A 103 -16.97 -2.75 -4.31
CA ALA A 103 -18.21 -2.05 -4.06
C ALA A 103 -18.54 -1.92 -2.56
N TYR A 104 -17.61 -2.25 -1.65
CA TYR A 104 -17.89 -2.40 -0.21
C TYR A 104 -18.54 -1.16 0.43
N ASP A 105 -18.23 0.05 -0.04
CA ASP A 105 -18.79 1.29 0.51
C ASP A 105 -20.22 1.60 0.01
N LYS A 106 -20.72 0.80 -0.92
CA LYS A 106 -22.09 0.85 -1.47
C LYS A 106 -22.92 -0.36 -1.10
N MET A 107 -22.33 -1.38 -0.48
CA MET A 107 -23.02 -2.65 -0.22
C MET A 107 -24.25 -2.53 0.68
N LEU A 108 -24.26 -1.51 1.56
CA LEU A 108 -25.37 -1.22 2.48
C LEU A 108 -26.44 -0.29 1.89
N LEU A 109 -26.31 0.14 0.63
CA LEU A 109 -27.34 0.91 -0.06
C LEU A 109 -28.51 0.01 -0.44
N SER A 110 -29.74 0.55 -0.39
CA SER A 110 -30.99 -0.17 -0.69
C SER A 110 -30.92 -0.96 -2.00
N ASP A 111 -30.38 -0.37 -3.06
CA ASP A 111 -30.28 -1.01 -4.37
C ASP A 111 -29.40 -2.26 -4.31
N ASN A 112 -28.31 -2.23 -3.54
CA ASN A 112 -27.43 -3.38 -3.38
C ASN A 112 -28.05 -4.44 -2.46
N LEU A 113 -28.72 -4.03 -1.38
CA LEU A 113 -29.45 -4.95 -0.50
C LEU A 113 -30.53 -5.74 -1.26
N ILE A 114 -31.25 -5.07 -2.16
CA ILE A 114 -32.26 -5.70 -3.01
C ILE A 114 -31.61 -6.62 -4.05
N SER A 115 -30.56 -6.14 -4.72
CA SER A 115 -29.93 -6.88 -5.82
C SER A 115 -29.19 -8.14 -5.37
N ASP A 116 -28.53 -8.09 -4.21
CA ASP A 116 -27.78 -9.23 -3.68
C ASP A 116 -28.70 -10.23 -2.95
N GLY A 117 -29.85 -9.75 -2.47
CA GLY A 117 -30.85 -10.54 -1.79
C GLY A 117 -30.49 -10.83 -0.32
N PRO A 118 -31.40 -11.49 0.42
CA PRO A 118 -31.32 -11.64 1.87
C PRO A 118 -30.16 -12.50 2.38
N ASP A 119 -29.54 -13.30 1.51
CA ASP A 119 -28.41 -14.16 1.86
C ASP A 119 -27.05 -13.50 1.55
N PHE A 120 -27.04 -12.38 0.82
CA PHE A 120 -25.85 -11.56 0.51
C PHE A 120 -24.66 -12.34 -0.06
N GLU A 121 -24.92 -13.39 -0.86
CA GLU A 121 -23.87 -14.29 -1.33
C GLU A 121 -22.75 -13.55 -2.07
N ASN A 122 -23.09 -12.54 -2.89
CA ASN A 122 -22.08 -11.79 -3.64
C ASN A 122 -21.31 -10.83 -2.74
N SER A 123 -21.99 -10.07 -1.88
CA SER A 123 -21.31 -9.13 -0.96
C SER A 123 -20.39 -9.88 -0.01
N CYS A 124 -20.83 -11.02 0.55
CA CYS A 124 -20.00 -11.85 1.42
C CYS A 124 -18.74 -12.37 0.69
N ALA A 125 -18.89 -12.88 -0.54
CA ALA A 125 -17.77 -13.37 -1.33
C ALA A 125 -16.77 -12.26 -1.69
N GLU A 126 -17.26 -11.08 -2.06
CA GLU A 126 -16.43 -9.93 -2.40
C GLU A 126 -15.70 -9.39 -1.17
N LEU A 127 -16.39 -9.22 -0.03
CA LEU A 127 -15.79 -8.76 1.23
C LEU A 127 -14.71 -9.72 1.73
N ALA A 128 -14.95 -11.03 1.66
CA ALA A 128 -13.96 -12.03 2.02
C ALA A 128 -12.72 -11.95 1.12
N THR A 129 -12.91 -11.81 -0.19
CA THR A 129 -11.81 -11.67 -1.16
C THR A 129 -11.01 -10.39 -0.94
N LEU A 130 -11.70 -9.27 -0.69
CA LEU A 130 -11.08 -7.99 -0.38
C LEU A 130 -10.26 -8.08 0.91
N LEU A 131 -10.86 -8.59 1.99
CA LEU A 131 -10.19 -8.72 3.28
C LEU A 131 -8.93 -9.60 3.20
N GLN A 132 -9.03 -10.74 2.53
CA GLN A 132 -7.87 -11.61 2.30
C GLN A 132 -6.78 -10.89 1.50
N THR A 133 -7.15 -10.12 0.47
CA THR A 133 -6.20 -9.36 -0.34
C THR A 133 -5.46 -8.32 0.50
N LEU A 134 -6.15 -7.59 1.37
CA LEU A 134 -5.54 -6.58 2.23
C LEU A 134 -4.58 -7.23 3.24
N GLN A 135 -5.00 -8.33 3.88
CA GLN A 135 -4.17 -9.08 4.82
C GLN A 135 -2.91 -9.64 4.17
N ASP A 136 -3.03 -10.20 2.97
CA ASP A 136 -1.88 -10.69 2.19
C ASP A 136 -0.91 -9.55 1.87
N CYS A 137 -1.42 -8.39 1.47
CA CYS A 137 -0.59 -7.21 1.21
C CYS A 137 0.11 -6.73 2.48
N SER A 138 -0.57 -6.75 3.63
CA SER A 138 -0.01 -6.38 4.93
C SER A 138 1.17 -7.27 5.31
N VAL A 139 1.00 -8.59 5.18
CA VAL A 139 2.05 -9.58 5.47
C VAL A 139 3.24 -9.42 4.52
N GLN A 140 2.98 -9.36 3.20
CA GLN A 140 4.05 -9.24 2.20
C GLN A 140 4.83 -7.94 2.37
N TYR A 141 4.14 -6.82 2.61
CA TYR A 141 4.79 -5.54 2.83
C TYR A 141 5.62 -5.54 4.11
N SER A 142 5.08 -6.09 5.20
CA SER A 142 5.79 -6.21 6.47
C SER A 142 7.07 -7.04 6.35
N GLU A 143 7.07 -8.09 5.53
CA GLU A 143 8.27 -8.87 5.22
C GLU A 143 9.30 -8.03 4.44
N LEU A 144 8.88 -7.34 3.37
CA LEU A 144 9.77 -6.54 2.51
C LEU A 144 10.49 -5.42 3.24
N ILE A 145 9.82 -4.77 4.20
CA ILE A 145 10.41 -3.64 4.93
C ILE A 145 11.35 -4.06 6.06
N THR A 146 11.54 -5.37 6.30
CA THR A 146 12.55 -5.82 7.24
C THR A 146 13.96 -5.53 6.72
N ALA A 147 14.90 -5.20 7.63
CA ALA A 147 16.29 -4.97 7.25
C ALA A 147 16.92 -6.20 6.57
N GLU A 148 16.56 -7.41 7.00
CA GLU A 148 17.02 -8.67 6.41
C GLU A 148 16.54 -8.81 4.96
N LYS A 149 15.25 -8.61 4.72
CA LYS A 149 14.68 -8.74 3.37
C LYS A 149 15.16 -7.64 2.44
N ALA A 150 15.23 -6.40 2.89
CA ALA A 150 15.81 -5.32 2.08
C ALA A 150 17.27 -5.64 1.71
N LYS A 151 18.07 -6.13 2.66
CA LYS A 151 19.47 -6.53 2.42
C LYS A 151 19.60 -7.69 1.42
N SER A 152 18.62 -8.61 1.34
CA SER A 152 18.72 -9.73 0.39
C SER A 152 18.81 -9.26 -1.07
N TYR A 153 18.17 -8.15 -1.44
CA TYR A 153 18.29 -7.56 -2.78
C TYR A 153 19.72 -7.09 -3.08
N PHE A 154 20.43 -6.58 -2.08
CA PHE A 154 21.85 -6.21 -2.22
C PHE A 154 22.75 -7.44 -2.32
N ASP A 155 22.50 -8.47 -1.51
CA ASP A 155 23.36 -9.67 -1.45
C ASP A 155 23.41 -10.42 -2.80
N GLU A 156 22.33 -10.40 -3.56
CA GLU A 156 22.27 -10.95 -4.92
C GLU A 156 23.24 -10.27 -5.90
N THR A 157 23.62 -9.01 -5.65
CA THR A 157 24.52 -8.25 -6.53
C THR A 157 25.97 -8.76 -6.50
N LYS A 158 26.37 -9.41 -5.38
CA LYS A 158 27.75 -9.82 -5.05
C LYS A 158 28.75 -8.66 -5.09
N LEU A 159 28.29 -7.44 -4.79
CA LEU A 159 29.14 -6.26 -4.70
C LEU A 159 29.86 -6.19 -3.35
N SER A 160 30.98 -5.46 -3.29
CA SER A 160 31.71 -5.21 -2.05
C SER A 160 30.97 -4.27 -1.12
N ALA A 161 31.29 -4.31 0.17
CA ALA A 161 30.72 -3.44 1.22
C ALA A 161 30.66 -1.92 0.88
N LYS A 162 31.58 -1.38 0.06
CA LYS A 162 31.48 0.02 -0.44
C LYS A 162 30.11 0.34 -1.06
N TYR A 163 29.50 -0.59 -1.78
CA TYR A 163 28.21 -0.39 -2.44
C TYR A 163 27.02 -0.68 -1.52
N GLU A 164 27.24 -1.37 -0.41
CA GLU A 164 26.22 -1.71 0.57
C GLU A 164 25.73 -0.45 1.28
N THR A 165 26.65 0.44 1.67
CA THR A 165 26.28 1.75 2.22
C THR A 165 25.41 2.54 1.26
N LEU A 166 25.78 2.60 -0.03
CA LEU A 166 24.97 3.28 -1.04
C LEU A 166 23.59 2.64 -1.22
N PHE A 167 23.50 1.31 -1.17
CA PHE A 167 22.22 0.60 -1.21
C PHE A 167 21.36 0.98 0.00
N ASN A 168 21.90 0.81 1.21
CA ASN A 168 21.21 1.08 2.47
C ASN A 168 20.77 2.54 2.58
N ASP A 169 21.58 3.48 2.09
CA ASP A 169 21.20 4.90 2.04
C ASP A 169 20.10 5.17 1.01
N SER A 170 19.98 4.34 -0.04
CA SER A 170 18.97 4.49 -1.11
C SER A 170 17.62 3.87 -0.73
N VAL A 171 17.65 2.77 0.03
CA VAL A 171 16.43 2.11 0.49
C VAL A 171 16.07 2.69 1.85
N SER A 172 14.96 3.41 1.91
CA SER A 172 14.41 3.88 3.19
C SER A 172 13.76 2.71 3.92
N VAL A 173 14.58 1.84 4.52
CA VAL A 173 14.08 1.00 5.61
C VAL A 173 13.81 1.99 6.75
N ALA A 174 12.55 2.38 6.93
CA ALA A 174 12.09 3.23 8.01
C ALA A 174 12.54 2.60 9.34
N SER A 175 13.74 2.95 9.76
CA SER A 175 14.48 2.39 10.90
C SER A 175 14.25 3.22 12.15
N SER A 176 13.14 3.95 12.20
CA SER A 176 12.70 4.65 13.40
C SER A 176 11.25 4.32 13.66
N GLU A 177 10.94 4.16 14.94
CA GLU A 177 9.69 3.80 15.63
C GLU A 177 8.47 4.71 15.31
N THR A 178 8.41 5.26 14.10
CA THR A 178 7.27 6.00 13.57
C THR A 178 6.35 5.00 12.88
N GLU A 179 5.10 4.97 13.31
CA GLU A 179 4.04 4.13 12.75
C GLU A 179 4.11 4.12 11.20
N ASN A 180 4.20 2.95 10.60
CA ASN A 180 4.25 2.83 9.15
C ASN A 180 2.87 3.21 8.60
N ILE A 181 2.70 4.47 8.17
CA ILE A 181 1.40 5.01 7.75
C ILE A 181 0.73 4.17 6.65
N TYR A 182 1.49 3.51 5.76
CA TYR A 182 0.89 2.59 4.80
C TYR A 182 0.22 1.39 5.51
N LEU A 183 0.94 0.71 6.41
CA LEU A 183 0.36 -0.39 7.19
C LEU A 183 -0.81 0.08 8.07
N THR A 184 -0.71 1.25 8.71
CA THR A 184 -1.83 1.84 9.46
C THR A 184 -3.03 2.15 8.56
N SER A 185 -2.80 2.69 7.35
CA SER A 185 -3.85 2.96 6.37
C SER A 185 -4.51 1.67 5.88
N LEU A 186 -3.73 0.61 5.70
CA LEU A 186 -4.20 -0.70 5.30
C LEU A 186 -5.03 -1.36 6.42
N GLU A 187 -4.56 -1.32 7.66
CA GLU A 187 -5.28 -1.80 8.84
C GLU A 187 -6.62 -1.06 9.02
N ASN A 188 -6.64 0.27 8.81
CA ASN A 188 -7.88 1.05 8.84
C ASN A 188 -8.87 0.61 7.74
N SER A 189 -8.36 0.25 6.57
CA SER A 189 -9.18 -0.28 5.47
C SER A 189 -9.73 -1.66 5.83
N GLU A 190 -8.91 -2.56 6.39
CA GLU A 190 -9.32 -3.88 6.90
C GLU A 190 -10.42 -3.76 7.97
N LYS A 191 -10.27 -2.85 8.92
CA LYS A 191 -11.29 -2.55 9.94
C LYS A 191 -12.60 -2.10 9.31
N SER A 192 -12.54 -1.20 8.32
CA SER A 192 -13.74 -0.73 7.63
C SER A 192 -14.42 -1.85 6.83
N VAL A 193 -13.67 -2.70 6.13
CA VAL A 193 -14.22 -3.84 5.38
C VAL A 193 -14.84 -4.86 6.33
N SER A 194 -14.15 -5.17 7.43
CA SER A 194 -14.65 -6.09 8.46
C SER A 194 -15.93 -5.58 9.12
N ALA A 195 -16.03 -4.26 9.35
CA ALA A 195 -17.25 -3.67 9.90
C ALA A 195 -18.43 -3.75 8.92
N VAL A 196 -18.21 -3.54 7.62
CA VAL A 196 -19.25 -3.78 6.60
C VAL A 196 -19.66 -5.26 6.58
N SER A 197 -18.70 -6.18 6.64
CA SER A 197 -18.99 -7.62 6.75
C SER A 197 -19.86 -7.92 7.97
N GLY A 198 -19.55 -7.36 9.13
CA GLY A 198 -20.35 -7.56 10.34
C GLY A 198 -21.80 -7.07 10.20
N VAL A 199 -22.03 -5.96 9.50
CA VAL A 199 -23.40 -5.49 9.19
C VAL A 199 -24.11 -6.45 8.23
N ILE A 200 -23.44 -6.87 7.15
CA ILE A 200 -24.00 -7.82 6.17
C ILE A 200 -24.34 -9.16 6.83
N ASP A 201 -23.43 -9.72 7.64
CA ASP A 201 -23.62 -10.96 8.38
C ASP A 201 -24.84 -10.87 9.32
N TYR A 202 -24.98 -9.73 10.01
CA TYR A 202 -26.14 -9.48 10.86
C TYR A 202 -27.45 -9.47 10.06
N LEU A 203 -27.49 -8.78 8.91
CA LEU A 203 -28.66 -8.75 8.04
C LEU A 203 -28.98 -10.15 7.49
N ALA A 204 -27.99 -10.93 7.09
CA ALA A 204 -28.18 -12.31 6.62
C ALA A 204 -28.80 -13.19 7.71
N GLN A 205 -28.28 -13.10 8.94
CA GLN A 205 -28.77 -13.88 10.09
C GLN A 205 -30.18 -13.48 10.52
N THR A 206 -30.59 -12.24 10.25
CA THR A 206 -31.90 -11.67 10.61
C THR A 206 -32.80 -11.44 9.40
N LYS A 207 -32.58 -12.15 8.29
CA LYS A 207 -33.27 -11.94 7.00
C LYS A 207 -34.81 -11.96 7.00
N ASN A 208 -35.44 -12.52 8.03
CA ASN A 208 -36.90 -12.51 8.19
C ASN A 208 -37.40 -11.37 9.09
N GLU A 209 -36.49 -10.57 9.63
CA GLU A 209 -36.76 -9.47 10.57
C GLU A 209 -36.59 -8.09 9.94
N TRP A 210 -36.27 -8.01 8.65
CA TRP A 210 -36.19 -6.76 7.91
C TRP A 210 -36.71 -6.89 6.48
N SER A 211 -37.02 -5.75 5.89
CA SER A 211 -37.33 -5.60 4.47
C SER A 211 -36.84 -4.24 3.97
N VAL A 212 -36.77 -4.06 2.65
CA VAL A 212 -36.44 -2.77 2.04
C VAL A 212 -37.72 -2.12 1.52
N GLU A 213 -38.08 -0.95 2.07
CA GLU A 213 -39.21 -0.14 1.64
C GLU A 213 -38.71 1.17 1.01
N GLY A 214 -38.71 1.23 -0.33
CA GLY A 214 -38.11 2.35 -1.06
C GLY A 214 -36.60 2.38 -0.85
N ASP A 215 -36.09 3.47 -0.28
CA ASP A 215 -34.67 3.67 0.07
C ASP A 215 -34.34 3.29 1.53
N LYS A 216 -35.29 2.70 2.25
CA LYS A 216 -35.16 2.45 3.69
C LYS A 216 -35.13 0.98 4.03
N LEU A 217 -34.20 0.61 4.91
CA LEU A 217 -34.24 -0.65 5.62
C LEU A 217 -35.23 -0.54 6.79
N VAL A 218 -36.23 -1.40 6.81
CA VAL A 218 -37.30 -1.42 7.82
C VAL A 218 -37.24 -2.74 8.59
N PHE A 219 -37.21 -2.66 9.92
CA PHE A 219 -37.18 -3.82 10.79
C PHE A 219 -38.56 -4.13 11.39
N ASN A 220 -38.84 -5.42 11.53
CA ASN A 220 -40.07 -5.96 12.09
C ASN A 220 -40.11 -5.86 13.62
N THR A 221 -38.95 -5.70 14.27
CA THR A 221 -38.81 -5.63 15.73
C THR A 221 -37.89 -4.49 16.14
N LYS A 222 -38.13 -3.96 17.35
CA LYS A 222 -37.29 -2.93 17.95
C LYS A 222 -35.88 -3.48 18.25
N ASP A 223 -35.79 -4.68 18.80
CA ASP A 223 -34.52 -5.32 19.15
C ASP A 223 -33.62 -5.51 17.92
N ALA A 224 -34.20 -5.84 16.75
CA ALA A 224 -33.44 -5.95 15.52
C ALA A 224 -32.92 -4.59 15.03
N ALA A 225 -33.78 -3.57 15.06
CA ALA A 225 -33.38 -2.21 14.73
C ALA A 225 -32.25 -1.69 15.64
N GLU A 226 -32.31 -1.98 16.95
CA GLU A 226 -31.27 -1.57 17.91
C GLU A 226 -29.93 -2.24 17.62
N LYS A 227 -29.90 -3.55 17.40
CA LYS A 227 -28.66 -4.28 17.06
C LYS A 227 -28.07 -3.85 15.72
N TYR A 228 -28.91 -3.56 14.72
CA TYR A 228 -28.45 -2.98 13.47
C TYR A 228 -27.77 -1.63 13.69
N ASN A 229 -28.39 -0.75 14.48
CA ASN A 229 -27.81 0.56 14.79
C ASN A 229 -26.49 0.45 15.55
N GLU A 230 -26.32 -0.54 16.43
CA GLU A 230 -25.03 -0.84 17.06
C GLU A 230 -23.96 -1.23 16.03
N ALA A 231 -24.30 -2.12 15.09
CA ALA A 231 -23.39 -2.55 14.03
C ALA A 231 -23.01 -1.39 13.09
N VAL A 232 -23.97 -0.55 12.71
CA VAL A 232 -23.73 0.65 11.89
C VAL A 232 -22.91 1.70 12.66
N SER A 233 -23.10 1.82 13.97
CA SER A 233 -22.29 2.72 14.82
C SER A 233 -20.84 2.26 14.85
N ALA A 234 -20.60 0.95 15.03
CA ALA A 234 -19.25 0.37 14.99
C ALA A 234 -18.58 0.56 13.61
N LEU A 235 -19.34 0.48 12.53
CA LEU A 235 -18.88 0.85 11.19
C LEU A 235 -18.50 2.34 11.11
N GLY A 236 -19.33 3.22 11.67
CA GLY A 236 -19.03 4.64 11.78
C GLY A 236 -17.71 4.90 12.50
N ASP A 237 -17.45 4.22 13.61
CA ASP A 237 -16.20 4.33 14.37
C ASP A 237 -15.00 3.79 13.58
N ALA A 238 -15.14 2.64 12.92
CA ALA A 238 -14.11 2.06 12.06
C ALA A 238 -13.74 2.99 10.89
N GLN A 239 -14.72 3.71 10.35
CA GLN A 239 -14.51 4.71 9.29
C GLN A 239 -14.02 6.06 9.83
N SER A 240 -14.20 6.34 11.12
CA SER A 240 -13.85 7.62 11.75
C SER A 240 -12.46 7.65 12.37
N ASN A 241 -11.88 6.50 12.72
CA ASN A 241 -10.49 6.42 13.17
C ASN A 241 -9.56 6.99 12.07
N LYS A 242 -8.90 8.09 12.45
CA LYS A 242 -8.06 8.99 11.63
C LYS A 242 -6.59 8.76 11.93
#